data_AF-A0A3D0DGC1-F1
#
_entry.id   AF-A0A3D0DGC1-F1
#
_cell.length_a   1.000
_cell.length_b   1.000
_cell.length_c   1.000
_cell.angle_alpha   90.00
_cell.angle_beta   90.00
_cell.angle_gamma   90.00
#
_symmetry.space_group_name_H-M   'P 1'
#
loop_
_entity.id
_entity.type
_entity.pdbx_description
1 polymer ?
#
loop_
_entity_poly.entity_id
_entity_poly.type
_entity_poly.pdbx_seq_one_letter_code
_entity_poly.pdbx_strand_id
1 'polypeptide(L)' 'MGHTADLQRRLWEHNIGKSLSTRGKGRWELVFHEEFPTRPEAVQREMHFISVDGRIELKSKGIL' A
#
# COMPACT_ATOMS: atom_id res chain seq x y z
N MET A 1 0.06 3.01 2.36
CA MET A 1 -0.47 1.63 2.52
C MET A 1 -1.92 1.62 2.08
N GLY A 2 -2.34 0.58 1.38
CA GLY A 2 -3.65 0.49 0.75
C GLY A 2 -3.82 -0.86 0.04
N HIS A 3 -5.05 -1.32 -0.12
CA HIS A 3 -5.41 -2.49 -0.91
C HIS A 3 -6.10 -2.09 -2.22
N THR A 4 -5.97 -2.93 -3.24
CA THR A 4 -6.61 -2.77 -4.55
C THR A 4 -6.71 -4.13 -5.24
N ALA A 5 -7.69 -4.30 -6.11
CA ALA A 5 -7.76 -5.44 -7.01
C ALA A 5 -6.89 -5.26 -8.27
N ASP A 6 -6.47 -4.02 -8.54
CA ASP A 6 -5.63 -3.67 -9.69
C ASP A 6 -4.52 -2.72 -9.25
N LEU A 7 -3.30 -3.25 -9.19
CA LEU A 7 -2.11 -2.52 -8.76
C LEU A 7 -1.68 -1.48 -9.79
N GLN A 8 -1.76 -1.80 -11.09
CA GLN A 8 -1.32 -0.93 -12.18
C GLN A 8 -2.19 0.32 -12.25
N ARG A 9 -3.52 0.14 -12.22
CA ARG A 9 -4.47 1.25 -12.19
C ARG A 9 -4.24 2.13 -10.97
N ARG A 10 -4.08 1.54 -9.78
CA ARG A 10 -3.92 2.29 -8.53
C ARG A 10 -2.62 3.11 -8.51
N LEU A 11 -1.52 2.53 -8.98
CA LEU A 11 -0.24 3.23 -9.07
C LEU A 11 -0.33 4.40 -10.06
N TRP A 12 -0.97 4.19 -11.21
CA TRP A 12 -1.22 5.25 -12.18
C TRP A 12 -2.06 6.38 -11.57
N GLU A 13 -3.18 6.05 -10.90
CA GLU A 13 -4.06 7.01 -10.21
C GLU A 13 -3.33 7.82 -9.13
N HIS A 14 -2.43 7.19 -8.38
CA HIS A 14 -1.60 7.88 -7.38
C HIS A 14 -0.61 8.84 -8.03
N ASN A 15 0.02 8.43 -9.14
CA ASN A 15 0.97 9.24 -9.90
C ASN A 15 0.33 10.44 -10.59
N ILE A 16 -0.91 10.32 -11.07
CA ILE A 16 -1.66 11.47 -11.62
C ILE A 16 -2.32 12.34 -10.55
N GLY A 17 -2.17 11.99 -9.27
CA GLY A 17 -2.70 12.78 -8.15
C GLY A 17 -4.23 12.72 -7.98
N LYS A 18 -4.87 11.62 -8.41
CA LYS A 18 -6.32 11.44 -8.29
C LYS A 18 -6.79 11.32 -6.83
N SER A 19 -5.97 10.73 -5.96
CA SER A 19 -6.27 10.61 -4.53
C SER A 19 -5.72 11.80 -3.73
N LEU A 20 -6.55 12.39 -2.87
CA LEU A 20 -6.18 13.52 -2.00
C LEU A 20 -4.94 13.24 -1.15
N SER A 21 -4.80 11.99 -0.67
CA SER A 21 -3.69 11.59 0.22
C SER A 21 -2.34 11.43 -0.50
N THR A 22 -2.35 11.26 -1.81
CA THR A 22 -1.15 11.04 -2.65
C THR A 22 -0.85 12.19 -3.60
N ARG A 23 -1.82 13.09 -3.83
CA ARG A 23 -1.66 14.27 -4.70
C ARG A 23 -0.57 15.21 -4.17
N GLY A 24 0.30 15.66 -5.08
CA GLY A 24 1.33 16.65 -4.77
C GLY A 24 2.57 16.12 -4.04
N LYS A 25 2.67 14.80 -3.82
CA LYS A 25 3.81 14.16 -3.13
C LYS A 25 4.89 13.62 -4.07
N GLY A 26 4.77 13.87 -5.38
CA GLY A 26 5.71 13.41 -6.40
C GLY A 26 5.32 12.06 -7.03
N ARG A 27 6.30 11.43 -7.68
CA ARG A 27 6.13 10.10 -8.29
C ARG A 27 6.13 9.03 -7.20
N TRP A 28 5.10 8.20 -7.22
CA TRP A 28 4.95 7.02 -6.40
C TRP A 28 5.50 5.81 -7.13
N GLU A 29 6.29 5.02 -6.40
CA GLU A 29 6.84 3.74 -6.84
C GLU A 29 6.33 2.64 -5.92
N LEU A 30 6.01 1.48 -6.49
CA LEU A 30 5.54 0.33 -5.73
C LEU A 30 6.75 -0.44 -5.18
N VAL A 31 6.97 -0.38 -3.87
CA VAL A 31 8.10 -1.07 -3.20
C VAL A 31 7.73 -2.47 -2.69
N PHE A 32 6.45 -2.70 -2.39
CA PHE A 32 5.97 -3.95 -1.80
C PHE A 32 4.48 -4.14 -2.07
N HIS A 33 4.08 -5.38 -2.36
CA HIS A 33 2.68 -5.80 -2.44
C HIS A 33 2.53 -7.27 -2.00
N GLU A 34 1.35 -7.60 -1.47
CA GLU A 34 0.93 -8.97 -1.16
C GLU A 34 -0.45 -9.20 -1.79
N GLU A 35 -0.71 -10.42 -2.25
CA GLU A 35 -1.98 -10.82 -2.85
C GLU A 35 -2.77 -11.69 -1.86
N PHE A 36 -4.07 -11.42 -1.76
CA PHE A 36 -4.97 -12.18 -0.90
C PHE A 36 -6.21 -12.61 -1.69
N PRO A 37 -6.74 -13.81 -1.45
CA PRO A 37 -7.89 -14.32 -2.19
C PRO A 37 -9.18 -13.58 -1.83
N THR A 38 -9.26 -13.02 -0.62
CA THR A 38 -10.45 -12.27 -0.18
C THR A 38 -10.12 -10.84 0.26
N ARG A 39 -11.09 -9.95 0.04
CA ARG A 39 -11.00 -8.54 0.50
C ARG A 39 -10.83 -8.41 2.03
N PRO A 40 -11.53 -9.18 2.89
CA PRO A 40 -11.33 -9.10 4.33
C PRO A 40 -9.91 -9.42 4.78
N GLU A 41 -9.25 -10.39 4.14
CA GLU A 41 -7.85 -10.72 4.43
C GLU A 41 -6.91 -9.57 4.05
N ALA A 42 -7.10 -8.99 2.86
CA ALA A 42 -6.32 -7.84 2.42
C ALA A 42 -6.48 -6.63 3.36
N VAL A 43 -7.70 -6.36 3.82
CA VAL A 43 -7.98 -5.27 4.77
C VAL A 43 -7.33 -5.53 6.13
N GLN A 44 -7.42 -6.76 6.65
CA GLN A 44 -6.76 -7.12 7.92
C GLN A 44 -5.25 -6.93 7.84
N ARG A 45 -4.62 -7.31 6.72
CA ARG A 45 -3.19 -7.10 6.50
C ARG A 45 -2.82 -5.63 6.35
N GLU A 46 -3.64 -4.84 5.65
CA GLU A 46 -3.45 -3.39 5.60
C GLU A 46 -3.47 -2.76 7.00
N MET A 47 -4.45 -3.14 7.84
CA MET A 47 -4.55 -2.67 9.22
C MET A 47 -3.35 -3.11 10.07
N HIS A 48 -2.88 -4.34 9.88
CA HIS A 48 -1.66 -4.83 10.54
C HIS A 48 -0.45 -3.97 10.17
N PHE A 49 -0.22 -3.67 8.89
CA PHE A 49 0.91 -2.83 8.49
C PHE A 49 0.80 -1.37 8.97
N ILE A 50 -0.41 -0.87 9.21
CA ILE A 50 -0.63 0.44 9.84
C ILE A 50 -0.28 0.42 11.34
N SER A 51 -0.35 -0.74 12.00
CA SER A 51 0.01 -0.90 13.41
C SER A 51 1.52 -0.73 13.66
N VAL A 52 1.92 -0.64 14.92
CA VAL A 52 3.35 -0.57 15.30
C VAL A 52 4.08 -1.85 14.90
N ASP A 53 3.46 -2.99 15.16
CA ASP A 53 4.04 -4.31 14.90
C ASP A 53 4.33 -4.51 13.41
N GLY A 54 3.35 -4.18 12.55
CA GLY A 54 3.54 -4.26 11.10
C GLY A 54 4.58 -3.27 10.57
N ARG A 55 4.76 -2.10 11.19
CA ARG A 55 5.88 -1.20 10.85
C ARG A 55 7.24 -1.80 11.21
N ILE A 56 7.33 -2.50 12.34
CA ILE A 56 8.54 -3.22 12.75
C ILE A 56 8.83 -4.35 11.75
N GLU A 57 7.82 -5.10 11.33
CA GLU A 57 7.95 -6.14 10.31
C GLU A 57 8.51 -5.57 9.00
N LEU A 58 7.91 -4.48 8.48
CA LEU A 58 8.35 -3.85 7.24
C LEU A 58 9.79 -3.32 7.32
N LYS A 59 10.18 -2.78 8.48
CA LYS A 59 11.56 -2.33 8.73
C LYS A 59 12.53 -3.50 8.78
N SER A 60 12.15 -4.60 9.43
CA SER A 60 12.94 -5.83 9.49
C SER A 60 13.16 -6.43 8.09
N LYS A 61 12.15 -6.33 7.22
CA LYS A 61 12.21 -6.75 5.81
C LYS A 61 12.98 -5.77 4.90
N GLY A 62 13.41 -4.61 5.41
CA GLY A 62 14.11 -3.58 4.62
C GLY A 62 13.23 -2.84 3.60
N ILE A 63 11.91 -2.86 3.80
CA ILE A 63 10.95 -2.17 2.91
C ILE A 63 10.74 -0.71 3.34
N LEU A 64 10.82 -0.44 4.65
CA LEU A 64 10.78 0.87 5.30
C LEU A 64 12.13 1.20 5.93
#